data_AF-A0A952BF18-F1
#
_entry.id   AF-A0A952BF18-F1
#
_cell.length_a   1.000
_cell.length_b   1.000
_cell.length_c   1.000
_cell.angle_alpha   90.00
_cell.angle_beta   90.00
_cell.angle_gamma   90.00
#
_symmetry.space_group_name_H-M   'P 1'
#
loop_
_entity.id
_entity.type
_entity.pdbx_description
1 polymer ?
#
loop_
_entity_poly.entity_id
_entity_poly.type
_entity_poly.pdbx_seq_one_letter_code
_entity_poly.pdbx_strand_id
1 'polypeptide(L)'
;MMLGTALMFIGFLNVLLSLGGGFEINVTPLVLYCAGLALWAHSVIEQPAVRYTVIAGAVVLGLAFYYYGEVHFWHKQVVFWTTVLLVSFFMFKSSKPK
;
A
#
# COMPACT_ATOMS: atom_id res chain seq x y z
N MET A 1 14.16 2.58 1.89
CA MET A 1 13.71 1.18 1.81
C MET A 1 12.97 0.74 3.07
N MET A 2 13.64 0.62 4.24
CA MET A 2 13.04 0.04 5.46
C MET A 2 11.80 0.79 6.02
N LEU A 3 11.81 2.12 6.06
CA LEU A 3 10.69 2.89 6.63
C LEU A 3 9.41 2.76 5.81
N GLY A 4 9.51 2.89 4.48
CA GLY A 4 8.34 2.78 3.59
C GLY A 4 7.71 1.39 3.66
N THR A 5 8.53 0.33 3.62
CA THR A 5 8.04 -1.04 3.78
C THR A 5 7.41 -1.30 5.15
N ALA A 6 7.98 -0.75 6.23
CA ALA A 6 7.44 -0.92 7.58
C ALA A 6 6.06 -0.26 7.72
N LEU A 7 5.90 0.96 7.20
CA LEU A 7 4.61 1.66 7.18
C LEU A 7 3.57 0.92 6.33
N MET A 8 3.95 0.43 5.14
CA MET A 8 3.07 -0.41 4.33
C MET A 8 2.62 -1.65 5.11
N PHE A 9 3.53 -2.31 5.83
CA PHE A 9 3.22 -3.51 6.59
C PHE A 9 2.27 -3.24 7.76
N ILE A 10 2.51 -2.17 8.53
CA ILE A 10 1.64 -1.78 9.66
C ILE A 10 0.24 -1.43 9.16
N GLY A 11 0.12 -0.66 8.08
CA GLY A 11 -1.17 -0.34 7.46
C GLY A 11 -1.88 -1.59 6.93
N PHE A 12 -1.14 -2.47 6.25
CA PHE A 12 -1.65 -3.72 5.68
C PHE A 12 -2.13 -4.71 6.73
N LEU A 13 -1.42 -4.88 7.85
CA LEU A 13 -1.82 -5.83 8.92
C LEU A 13 -3.22 -5.52 9.46
N ASN A 14 -3.54 -4.25 9.66
CA ASN A 14 -4.88 -3.85 10.12
C ASN A 14 -5.95 -4.20 9.07
N VAL A 15 -5.66 -4.03 7.78
CA VAL A 15 -6.56 -4.43 6.69
C VAL A 15 -6.73 -5.95 6.64
N LEU A 16 -5.63 -6.71 6.77
CA LEU A 16 -5.64 -8.16 6.76
C LEU A 16 -6.47 -8.73 7.92
N LEU A 17 -6.22 -8.24 9.14
CA LEU A 17 -6.95 -8.66 10.31
C LEU A 17 -8.43 -8.26 10.22
N SER A 18 -8.73 -7.08 9.68
CA SER A 18 -10.11 -6.62 9.46
C SER A 18 -10.88 -7.49 8.47
N LEU A 19 -10.21 -7.98 7.42
CA LEU A 19 -10.81 -8.93 6.47
C LEU A 19 -11.03 -10.31 7.08
N GLY A 20 -10.09 -10.80 7.91
CA GLY A 20 -10.20 -12.11 8.56
C GLY A 20 -11.15 -12.14 9.77
N GLY A 21 -11.23 -11.05 10.53
CA GLY A 21 -12.03 -10.93 11.76
C GLY A 21 -13.34 -10.18 11.60
N GLY A 22 -13.62 -9.61 10.43
CA GLY A 22 -14.89 -8.92 10.13
C GLY A 22 -15.11 -7.59 10.85
N PHE A 23 -14.12 -7.07 11.58
CA PHE A 23 -14.25 -5.82 12.32
C PHE A 23 -14.02 -4.60 11.42
N GLU A 24 -14.63 -3.48 11.77
CA GLU A 24 -14.44 -2.21 11.07
C GLU A 24 -13.11 -1.56 11.43
N ILE A 25 -12.49 -0.91 10.45
CA ILE A 25 -11.26 -0.14 10.66
C ILE A 25 -11.52 1.30 10.26
N ASN A 26 -10.93 2.22 11.01
CA ASN A 26 -10.91 3.63 10.64
C ASN A 26 -10.00 3.84 9.42
N VAL A 27 -9.96 5.05 8.87
CA VAL A 27 -9.16 5.43 7.70
C VAL A 27 -7.65 5.40 7.94
N THR A 28 -7.22 5.53 9.20
CA THR A 28 -5.80 5.64 9.60
C THR A 28 -4.88 4.59 9.00
N PRO A 29 -5.19 3.27 9.03
CA PRO A 29 -4.32 2.25 8.47
C PRO A 29 -4.20 2.34 6.94
N LEU A 30 -5.24 2.81 6.24
CA LEU A 30 -5.20 3.03 4.79
C LEU A 30 -4.29 4.21 4.43
N VAL A 31 -4.39 5.32 5.18
CA VAL A 31 -3.49 6.48 4.99
C VAL A 31 -2.05 6.08 5.28
N LEU A 32 -1.84 5.31 6.34
CA LEU A 32 -0.51 4.83 6.72
C LEU A 32 0.08 3.87 5.68
N TYR A 33 -0.75 3.02 5.07
CA TYR A 33 -0.37 2.21 3.92
C TYR A 33 0.03 3.07 2.71
N CYS A 34 -0.78 4.08 2.35
CA CYS A 34 -0.50 4.97 1.22
C CYS A 34 0.78 5.80 1.43
N ALA A 35 0.99 6.30 2.65
CA ALA A 35 2.22 7.00 3.03
C ALA A 35 3.45 6.09 2.93
N GLY A 36 3.31 4.84 3.40
CA GLY A 36 4.33 3.81 3.22
C GLY A 36 4.65 3.57 1.75
N LEU A 37 3.63 3.47 0.89
CA LEU A 37 3.77 3.23 -0.55
C LEU A 37 4.48 4.38 -1.26
N ALA A 38 4.19 5.64 -0.90
CA ALA A 38 4.88 6.80 -1.42
C ALA A 38 6.38 6.83 -1.03
N LEU A 39 6.68 6.60 0.25
CA LEU A 39 8.07 6.55 0.75
C LEU A 39 8.84 5.37 0.17
N TRP A 40 8.18 4.24 0.03
CA TRP A 40 8.73 3.05 -0.60
C TRP A 40 9.08 3.35 -2.07
N ALA A 41 8.14 3.89 -2.84
CA ALA A 41 8.33 4.22 -4.26
C ALA A 41 9.48 5.20 -4.46
N HIS A 42 9.60 6.22 -3.60
CA HIS A 42 10.72 7.16 -3.63
C HIS A 42 12.09 6.46 -3.49
N SER A 43 12.16 5.43 -2.64
CA SER A 43 13.41 4.76 -2.29
C SER A 43 13.78 3.56 -3.15
N VAL A 44 12.84 2.97 -3.89
CA VAL A 44 13.04 1.72 -4.65
C VAL A 44 12.94 1.91 -6.16
N ILE A 45 12.16 2.87 -6.64
CA ILE A 45 11.94 3.05 -8.08
C ILE A 45 13.00 3.99 -8.66
N GLU A 46 13.85 3.45 -9.53
CA GLU A 46 14.92 4.19 -10.19
C GLU A 46 14.39 5.10 -11.32
N GLN A 47 13.44 4.59 -12.11
CA GLN A 47 12.88 5.32 -13.26
C GLN A 47 12.02 6.51 -12.77
N PRO A 48 12.40 7.77 -13.07
CA PRO A 48 11.75 8.94 -12.48
C PRO A 48 10.25 9.04 -12.80
N ALA A 49 9.87 8.77 -14.06
CA ALA A 49 8.47 8.82 -14.48
C ALA A 49 7.58 7.84 -13.69
N VAL A 50 8.06 6.61 -13.49
CA VAL A 50 7.33 5.57 -12.73
C VAL A 50 7.31 5.92 -11.23
N ARG A 51 8.42 6.46 -10.71
CA ARG A 51 8.51 6.87 -9.30
C ARG A 51 7.46 7.93 -8.96
N TYR A 52 7.41 9.01 -9.73
CA TYR A 52 6.50 10.12 -9.43
C TYR A 52 5.03 9.79 -9.70
N THR A 53 4.73 8.93 -10.68
CA THR A 53 3.37 8.46 -10.92
C THR A 53 2.86 7.61 -9.76
N VAL A 54 3.68 6.69 -9.24
CA VAL A 54 3.31 5.88 -8.06
C VAL A 54 3.16 6.74 -6.80
N ILE A 55 4.06 7.70 -6.57
CA ILE A 55 3.95 8.65 -5.44
C ILE A 55 2.67 9.49 -5.56
N ALA A 56 2.43 10.09 -6.73
CA ALA A 56 1.23 10.91 -6.94
C ALA A 56 -0.05 10.11 -6.76
N GLY A 57 -0.11 8.89 -7.32
CA GLY A 57 -1.23 7.97 -7.12
C GLY A 57 -1.46 7.63 -5.65
N ALA A 58 -0.39 7.31 -4.91
CA ALA A 58 -0.46 7.00 -3.48
C ALA A 58 -0.98 8.19 -2.65
N VAL A 59 -0.50 9.41 -2.94
CA VAL A 59 -0.92 10.62 -2.24
C VAL A 59 -2.38 10.95 -2.53
N VAL A 60 -2.79 10.90 -3.81
CA VAL A 60 -4.19 11.16 -4.21
C VAL A 60 -5.13 10.14 -3.57
N LEU A 61 -4.78 8.86 -3.57
CA LEU A 61 -5.57 7.82 -2.91
C LEU A 61 -5.63 8.03 -1.40
N GLY A 62 -4.50 8.33 -0.75
CA GLY A 62 -4.47 8.62 0.69
C GLY A 62 -5.36 9.79 1.07
N LEU A 63 -5.35 10.87 0.28
CA LEU A 63 -6.22 12.03 0.48
C LEU A 63 -7.68 11.69 0.20
N ALA A 64 -7.98 10.93 -0.85
CA ALA A 64 -9.34 10.49 -1.14
C ALA A 64 -9.91 9.67 0.02
N PHE A 65 -9.16 8.69 0.53
CA PHE A 65 -9.60 7.92 1.69
C PHE A 65 -9.81 8.80 2.91
N TYR A 66 -8.90 9.73 3.20
CA TYR A 66 -9.05 10.67 4.30
C TYR A 66 -10.30 11.54 4.17
N TYR A 67 -10.62 12.00 2.97
CA TYR A 67 -11.78 12.84 2.69
C TYR A 67 -13.11 12.08 2.81
N TYR A 68 -13.19 10.86 2.27
CA TYR A 68 -14.43 10.07 2.30
C TYR A 68 -14.67 9.39 3.66
N GLY A 69 -13.63 9.17 4.47
CA GLY A 69 -13.72 8.73 5.88
C GLY A 69 -14.19 7.29 6.09
N GLU A 70 -14.97 6.73 5.18
CA GLU A 70 -15.57 5.39 5.29
C GLU A 70 -14.76 4.33 4.54
N VAL A 71 -14.32 3.30 5.28
CA VAL A 71 -13.58 2.16 4.74
C VAL A 71 -14.52 0.97 4.54
N HIS A 72 -15.18 0.93 3.39
CA HIS A 72 -15.98 -0.22 2.98
C HIS A 72 -15.13 -1.48 2.72
N PHE A 73 -15.83 -2.62 2.69
CA PHE A 73 -15.24 -3.93 2.38
C PHE A 73 -14.42 -3.93 1.08
N TRP A 74 -14.92 -3.27 0.02
CA TRP A 74 -14.22 -3.19 -1.27
C TRP A 74 -12.88 -2.47 -1.19
N HIS A 75 -12.76 -1.42 -0.37
CA HIS A 75 -11.49 -0.71 -0.18
C HIS A 75 -10.43 -1.63 0.45
N LYS A 76 -10.84 -2.45 1.42
CA LYS A 76 -9.98 -3.44 2.09
C LYS A 76 -9.50 -4.51 1.09
N GLN A 77 -10.40 -5.00 0.24
CA GLN A 77 -10.07 -5.97 -0.81
C GLN A 77 -9.06 -5.42 -1.82
N VAL A 78 -9.25 -4.18 -2.29
CA VAL A 78 -8.32 -3.53 -3.24
C VAL A 78 -6.92 -3.42 -2.63
N VAL A 79 -6.80 -2.96 -1.38
CA VAL A 79 -5.51 -2.87 -0.68
C VAL A 79 -4.88 -4.26 -0.51
N PHE A 80 -5.69 -5.27 -0.19
CA PHE A 80 -5.22 -6.64 -0.06
C PHE A 80 -4.62 -7.18 -1.37
N TRP A 81 -5.40 -7.17 -2.45
CA TRP A 81 -4.97 -7.68 -3.76
C TRP A 81 -3.80 -6.89 -4.35
N THR A 82 -3.79 -5.57 -4.17
CA THR A 82 -2.66 -4.73 -4.60
C THR A 82 -1.38 -5.12 -3.88
N THR A 83 -1.45 -5.37 -2.57
CA THR A 83 -0.27 -5.80 -1.79
C THR A 83 0.20 -7.17 -2.21
N VAL A 84 -0.71 -8.11 -2.44
CA VAL A 84 -0.39 -9.46 -2.94
C VAL A 84 0.30 -9.39 -4.30
N LEU A 85 -0.21 -8.59 -5.23
CA LEU A 85 0.40 -8.39 -6.55
C LEU A 85 1.77 -7.73 -6.45
N LEU A 86 1.93 -6.71 -5.60
CA LEU A 86 3.22 -6.03 -5.41
C LEU A 86 4.26 -6.99 -4.84
N VAL A 87 3.92 -7.75 -3.80
CA VAL A 87 4.82 -8.75 -3.21
C VAL A 87 5.15 -9.85 -4.22
N SER A 88 4.14 -10.36 -4.93
CA SER A 88 4.34 -11.38 -5.97
C SER A 88 5.29 -10.87 -7.06
N PHE A 89 5.09 -9.64 -7.53
CA PHE A 89 5.99 -9.01 -8.49
C PHE A 89 7.44 -8.99 -7.97
N PHE A 90 7.68 -8.62 -6.71
CA PHE A 90 9.05 -8.65 -6.14
C PHE A 90 9.61 -10.06 -6.01
N MET A 91 8.81 -11.02 -5.53
CA MET A 91 9.22 -12.41 -5.41
C MET A 91 9.67 -12.98 -6.75
N PHE A 92 8.94 -12.71 -7.83
CA PHE A 92 9.25 -13.25 -9.15
C PHE A 92 10.25 -12.40 -9.96
N LYS A 93 10.34 -11.08 -9.75
CA LYS A 93 11.36 -10.24 -10.40
C LYS A 93 12.77 -10.52 -9.86
N SER A 94 12.87 -11.02 -8.62
CA SER A 94 14.12 -11.45 -7.99
C SER A 94 14.62 -12.84 -8.45
N SER A 95 13.92 -13.53 -9.35
CA SER A 95 14.27 -14.88 -9.83
C SER A 95 15.21 -14.88 -11.06
N LYS A 96 15.87 -13.77 -11.41
CA LYS A 96 16.95 -13.86 -12.41
C LYS A 96 18.16 -14.57 -11.77
N PRO A 97 18.55 -15.78 -12.22
CA PRO A 97 19.81 -16.35 -11.80
C PRO A 97 20.93 -15.39 -12.20
N LYS A 98 21.87 -15.15 -11.28
CA LYS A 98 23.12 -14.46 -11.60
C LYS A 98 23.91 -15.28 -12.61
#